data_AF-A0AAP6BMX6-F1
#
_entry.id   AF-A0AAP6BMX6-F1
#
_cell.length_a   1.000
_cell.length_b   1.000
_cell.length_c   1.000
_cell.angle_alpha   90.00
_cell.angle_beta   90.00
_cell.angle_gamma   90.00
#
_symmetry.space_group_name_H-M   'P 1'
#
loop_
_entity.id
_entity.type
_entity.pdbx_description
1 polymer ?
#
loop_
_entity_poly.entity_id
_entity_poly.type
_entity_poly.pdbx_seq_one_letter_code
_entity_poly.pdbx_strand_id
1 'polypeptide(L)'
;MNITQEERLMSLLTDYVFLIDGDLVLGYRPEATNLTRSNLLQQMEEEYQTLTTDDSTLKNWYRDNIGLLNQVEDTSFEQALKEKILLAEIQTGHSIWQELTPKQVDRLGQRLVENERIQLSSIESKPVSKFKKIFPHFGKQ
;
A
#
# COMPACT_ATOMS: atom_id res chain seq x y z
N MET A 1 -0.37 21.42 1.74
CA MET A 1 -0.43 20.21 2.58
C MET A 1 0.79 19.39 2.21
N ASN A 2 1.68 19.08 3.16
CA ASN A 2 2.82 18.20 2.86
C ASN A 2 2.31 16.77 2.82
N ILE A 3 2.53 16.10 1.69
CA ILE A 3 2.19 14.69 1.49
C ILE A 3 3.19 13.85 2.29
N THR A 4 2.71 12.87 3.05
CA THR A 4 3.58 11.99 3.86
C THR A 4 4.34 11.01 2.98
N GLN A 5 5.40 10.40 3.50
CA GLN A 5 6.15 9.35 2.81
C GLN A 5 5.25 8.15 2.47
N GLU A 6 4.34 7.80 3.37
CA GLU A 6 3.36 6.73 3.19
C GLU A 6 2.37 7.05 2.07
N GLU A 7 1.81 8.27 2.05
CA GLU A 7 0.90 8.71 0.96
C GLU A 7 1.60 8.68 -0.40
N ARG A 8 2.88 9.08 -0.46
CA ARG A 8 3.68 8.98 -1.69
C ARG A 8 3.89 7.53 -2.13
N LEU A 9 4.18 6.64 -1.18
CA LEU A 9 4.37 5.22 -1.46
C LEU A 9 3.06 4.56 -1.93
N MET A 10 1.94 4.87 -1.27
CA MET A 10 0.61 4.40 -1.67
C MET A 10 0.19 4.92 -3.04
N SER A 11 0.62 6.13 -3.40
CA SER A 11 0.43 6.68 -4.75
C SER A 11 1.23 5.87 -5.78
N LEU A 12 2.54 5.69 -5.57
CA LEU A 12 3.43 4.90 -6.44
C LEU A 12 2.89 3.48 -6.66
N LEU A 13 2.50 2.79 -5.59
CA LEU A 13 2.00 1.42 -5.67
C LEU A 13 0.69 1.29 -6.47
N THR A 14 -0.02 2.38 -6.76
CA THR A 14 -1.21 2.34 -7.64
C THR A 14 -0.85 1.76 -9.01
N ASP A 15 0.28 2.20 -9.58
CA ASP A 15 0.69 1.82 -10.93
C ASP A 15 1.09 0.34 -11.03
N TYR A 16 1.56 -0.24 -9.92
CA TYR A 16 2.09 -1.61 -9.83
C TYR A 16 1.11 -2.62 -9.26
N VAL A 17 0.11 -2.17 -8.50
CA VAL A 17 -0.84 -3.08 -7.83
C VAL A 17 -2.14 -3.17 -8.59
N PHE A 18 -2.71 -2.04 -9.02
CA PHE A 18 -4.07 -2.05 -9.57
C PHE A 18 -4.10 -2.64 -10.99
N LEU A 19 -5.10 -3.50 -11.23
CA LEU A 19 -5.49 -3.93 -12.56
C LEU A 19 -6.76 -3.16 -12.95
N ILE A 20 -6.65 -2.27 -13.93
CA ILE A 20 -7.70 -1.31 -14.30
C ILE A 20 -8.01 -1.43 -15.79
N ASP A 21 -9.29 -1.31 -16.14
CA ASP A 21 -9.77 -1.06 -17.51
C ASP A 21 -10.52 0.28 -17.55
N GLY A 22 -9.90 1.28 -18.15
CA GLY A 22 -10.39 2.66 -18.10
C GLY A 22 -10.36 3.21 -16.67
N ASP A 23 -11.53 3.41 -16.08
CA ASP A 23 -11.68 3.79 -14.68
C ASP A 23 -12.12 2.61 -13.78
N LEU A 24 -12.45 1.44 -14.35
CA LEU A 24 -12.96 0.29 -13.61
C LEU A 24 -11.82 -0.55 -13.02
N VAL A 25 -11.88 -0.82 -11.71
CA VAL A 25 -10.97 -1.75 -11.04
C VAL A 25 -11.41 -3.18 -11.31
N LEU A 26 -10.55 -3.95 -11.99
CA LEU A 26 -10.74 -5.38 -12.25
C LEU A 26 -10.18 -6.26 -11.12
N GLY A 27 -9.32 -5.69 -10.27
CA GLY A 27 -8.66 -6.35 -9.15
C GLY A 27 -7.24 -5.83 -8.98
N TYR A 28 -6.33 -6.71 -8.59
CA TYR A 28 -4.89 -6.42 -8.54
C TYR A 28 -4.11 -7.31 -9.52
N ARG A 29 -2.93 -6.84 -9.94
CA ARG A 29 -2.03 -7.57 -10.82
C ARG A 29 -1.52 -8.83 -10.11
N PRO A 30 -1.56 -10.03 -10.72
CA PRO A 30 -1.08 -11.26 -10.09
C PRO A 30 0.38 -11.17 -9.59
N GLU A 31 1.21 -10.41 -10.29
CA GLU A 31 2.63 -10.22 -9.96
C GLU A 31 2.85 -9.31 -8.75
N ALA A 32 1.84 -8.52 -8.36
CA ALA A 32 1.95 -7.57 -7.24
C ALA A 32 2.27 -8.25 -5.92
N THR A 33 1.87 -9.51 -5.70
CA THR A 33 2.20 -10.25 -4.48
C THR A 33 3.68 -10.59 -4.35
N ASN A 34 4.42 -10.57 -5.46
CA ASN A 34 5.85 -10.84 -5.50
C ASN A 34 6.68 -9.55 -5.55
N LEU A 35 6.03 -8.38 -5.49
CA LEU A 35 6.70 -7.09 -5.50
C LEU A 35 7.45 -6.90 -4.18
N THR A 36 8.68 -6.41 -4.27
CA THR A 36 9.52 -6.07 -3.12
C THR A 36 10.06 -4.66 -3.34
N ARG A 37 10.49 -3.99 -2.27
CA ARG A 37 11.09 -2.66 -2.41
C ARG A 37 12.31 -2.72 -3.36
N SER A 38 13.14 -3.74 -3.20
CA SER A 38 14.37 -3.90 -3.98
C SER A 38 14.13 -4.19 -5.46
N ASN A 39 13.20 -5.09 -5.81
CA ASN A 39 12.93 -5.38 -7.23
C ASN A 39 12.25 -4.19 -7.94
N LEU A 40 11.37 -3.47 -7.26
CA LEU A 40 10.75 -2.27 -7.80
C LEU A 40 11.79 -1.17 -7.99
N LEU A 41 12.66 -0.95 -7.00
CA LEU A 41 13.76 0.01 -7.10
C LEU A 41 14.67 -0.30 -8.29
N GLN A 42 15.10 -1.55 -8.42
CA GLN A 42 15.93 -1.99 -9.54
C GLN A 42 15.24 -1.74 -10.89
N GLN A 43 13.97 -2.13 -11.02
CA GLN A 43 13.20 -1.91 -12.23
C GLN A 43 13.14 -0.41 -12.58
N MET A 44 12.82 0.45 -11.61
CA MET A 44 12.73 1.89 -11.84
C MET A 44 14.07 2.51 -12.21
N GLU A 45 15.18 2.04 -11.63
CA GLU A 45 16.53 2.48 -12.00
C GLU A 45 16.87 2.08 -13.43
N GLU A 46 16.59 0.84 -13.84
CA GLU A 46 16.82 0.35 -15.21
C GLU A 46 15.99 1.14 -16.24
N GLU A 47 14.70 1.37 -15.95
CA GLU A 47 13.81 2.18 -16.78
C GLU A 47 14.30 3.63 -16.90
N TYR A 48 14.75 4.23 -15.79
CA TYR A 48 15.26 5.60 -15.80
C TYR A 48 16.57 5.73 -16.62
N GLN A 49 17.47 4.76 -16.55
CA GLN A 49 18.72 4.77 -17.33
C GLN A 49 18.49 4.59 -18.83
N THR A 50 17.45 3.83 -19.21
CA THR A 50 17.09 3.58 -20.60
C THR A 50 16.13 4.63 -21.17
N LEU A 51 15.71 5.60 -20.35
CA LEU A 51 14.75 6.63 -20.71
C LEU A 51 15.34 7.62 -21.73
N THR A 52 14.92 7.52 -22.98
CA THR A 52 15.38 8.41 -24.07
C THR A 52 14.58 9.71 -24.20
N THR A 53 13.52 9.89 -23.41
CA THR A 53 12.71 11.12 -23.48
C THR A 53 13.45 12.32 -22.89
N ASP A 54 13.14 13.52 -23.37
CA ASP A 54 13.59 14.78 -22.78
C ASP A 54 12.56 15.40 -21.84
N ASP A 55 11.42 14.73 -21.61
CA ASP A 55 10.41 15.20 -20.68
C ASP A 55 10.95 15.26 -19.25
N SER A 56 11.14 16.48 -18.76
CA SER A 56 11.60 16.75 -17.40
C SER A 56 10.62 16.25 -16.34
N THR A 57 9.33 16.22 -16.63
CA THR A 57 8.29 15.77 -15.70
C THR A 57 8.47 14.28 -15.41
N LEU A 58 8.63 13.48 -16.46
CA LEU A 58 8.84 12.04 -16.31
C LEU A 58 10.19 11.73 -15.64
N LYS A 59 11.27 12.46 -16.01
CA LYS A 59 12.57 12.30 -15.36
C LYS A 59 12.53 12.62 -13.87
N ASN A 60 11.82 13.67 -13.48
CA ASN A 60 11.65 14.03 -12.07
C ASN A 60 10.79 13.00 -11.34
N TRP A 61 9.71 12.51 -11.95
CA TRP A 61 8.89 11.46 -11.38
C TRP A 61 9.71 10.20 -11.05
N TYR A 62 10.55 9.72 -11.97
CA TYR A 62 11.45 8.59 -11.69
C TYR A 62 12.41 8.91 -10.54
N ARG A 63 13.10 10.05 -10.59
CA ARG A 63 14.07 10.45 -9.57
C ARG A 63 13.43 10.53 -8.17
N ASP A 64 12.25 11.12 -8.08
CA ASP A 64 11.53 11.32 -6.82
C ASP A 64 11.07 10.00 -6.22
N ASN A 65 10.62 9.05 -7.05
CA ASN A 65 10.18 7.73 -6.61
C ASN A 65 11.35 6.77 -6.31
N ILE A 66 12.45 6.83 -7.07
CA ILE A 66 13.70 6.16 -6.72
C ILE A 66 14.22 6.67 -5.37
N GLY A 67 14.20 8.00 -5.17
CA GLY A 67 14.56 8.62 -3.89
C GLY A 67 13.67 8.14 -2.74
N LEU A 68 12.35 8.04 -2.98
CA LEU A 68 11.38 7.50 -2.01
C LEU A 68 11.72 6.05 -1.63
N LEU A 69 11.91 5.17 -2.62
CA LEU A 69 12.20 3.74 -2.40
C LEU A 69 13.55 3.49 -1.73
N ASN A 70 14.49 4.44 -1.80
CA ASN A 70 15.74 4.38 -1.04
C ASN A 70 15.57 4.79 0.43
N GLN A 71 14.50 5.51 0.77
CA GLN A 71 14.21 5.99 2.13
C GLN A 71 13.21 5.11 2.89
N VAL A 72 12.43 4.30 2.18
CA VAL A 72 11.45 3.38 2.76
C VAL A 72 12.16 2.12 3.25
N GLU A 73 11.81 1.65 4.45
CA GLU A 73 12.26 0.34 4.95
C GLU A 73 11.47 -0.80 4.28
N ASP A 74 12.08 -1.97 4.12
CA ASP A 74 11.43 -3.15 3.50
C ASP A 74 10.10 -3.53 4.19
N THR A 75 10.05 -3.42 5.52
CA THR A 75 8.85 -3.71 6.33
C THR A 75 7.71 -2.73 6.04
N SER A 76 8.04 -1.43 5.97
CA SER A 76 7.08 -0.37 5.63
C SER A 76 6.56 -0.55 4.20
N PHE A 77 7.43 -0.95 3.27
CA PHE A 77 7.04 -1.27 1.91
C PHE A 77 6.09 -2.47 1.84
N GLU A 78 6.44 -3.57 2.51
CA GLU A 78 5.63 -4.78 2.53
C GLU A 78 4.24 -4.52 3.13
N GLN A 79 4.17 -3.71 4.20
CA GLN A 79 2.91 -3.28 4.77
C GLN A 79 2.09 -2.50 3.74
N ALA A 80 2.62 -1.40 3.19
CA ALA A 80 1.92 -0.58 2.19
C ALA A 80 1.44 -1.40 0.98
N LEU A 81 2.25 -2.36 0.52
CA LEU A 81 1.88 -3.28 -0.56
C LEU A 81 0.66 -4.13 -0.20
N LYS A 82 0.64 -4.74 0.99
CA LYS A 82 -0.52 -5.53 1.47
C LYS A 82 -1.78 -4.67 1.57
N GLU A 83 -1.66 -3.45 2.09
CA GLU A 83 -2.78 -2.51 2.20
C GLU A 83 -3.32 -2.11 0.82
N LYS A 84 -2.41 -1.87 -0.14
CA LYS A 84 -2.78 -1.50 -1.51
C LYS A 84 -3.46 -2.66 -2.25
N ILE A 85 -2.97 -3.89 -2.09
CA ILE A 85 -3.61 -5.10 -2.64
C ILE A 85 -5.02 -5.26 -2.06
N LEU A 86 -5.16 -5.11 -0.75
CA LEU A 86 -6.45 -5.18 -0.08
C LEU A 86 -7.42 -4.10 -0.59
N LEU A 87 -6.94 -2.88 -0.79
CA LEU A 87 -7.74 -1.79 -1.35
C LEU A 87 -8.24 -2.15 -2.77
N ALA A 88 -7.36 -2.69 -3.62
CA ALA A 88 -7.72 -3.13 -4.95
C ALA A 88 -8.79 -4.25 -4.91
N GLU A 89 -8.65 -5.24 -4.01
CA GLU A 89 -9.67 -6.28 -3.81
C GLU A 89 -11.04 -5.67 -3.46
N ILE A 90 -11.07 -4.71 -2.54
CA ILE A 90 -12.30 -4.06 -2.06
C ILE A 90 -12.94 -3.19 -3.15
N GLN A 91 -12.12 -2.57 -4.00
CA GLN A 91 -12.57 -1.71 -5.09
C GLN A 91 -12.93 -2.48 -6.36
N THR A 92 -12.61 -3.77 -6.47
CA THR A 92 -13.02 -4.61 -7.61
C THR A 92 -14.49 -4.39 -7.99
N GLY A 93 -14.74 -4.14 -9.27
CA GLY A 93 -16.08 -3.86 -9.80
C GLY A 93 -16.55 -2.40 -9.65
N HIS A 94 -15.71 -1.51 -9.12
CA HIS A 94 -16.02 -0.09 -8.95
C HIS A 94 -15.01 0.79 -9.68
N SER A 95 -15.40 2.05 -9.91
CA SER A 95 -14.51 3.05 -10.48
C SER A 95 -13.41 3.44 -9.48
N ILE A 96 -12.20 3.73 -9.95
CA ILE A 96 -11.10 4.29 -9.14
C ILE A 96 -11.44 5.66 -8.55
N TRP A 97 -12.41 6.37 -9.14
CA TRP A 97 -12.91 7.66 -8.67
C TRP A 97 -14.07 7.52 -7.69
N GLN A 98 -14.59 6.30 -7.50
CA GLN A 98 -15.68 6.06 -6.58
C GLN A 98 -15.15 5.96 -5.16
N GLU A 99 -15.69 6.79 -4.27
CA GLU A 99 -15.43 6.70 -2.85
C GLU A 99 -15.86 5.33 -2.30
N LEU A 100 -15.07 4.82 -1.34
CA LEU A 100 -15.45 3.61 -0.63
C LEU A 100 -16.75 3.84 0.14
N THR A 101 -17.69 2.91 0.02
CA THR A 101 -18.88 2.91 0.87
C THR A 101 -18.46 2.72 2.35
N PRO A 102 -19.27 3.17 3.33
CA PRO A 102 -18.95 2.94 4.75
C PRO A 102 -18.66 1.48 5.09
N LYS A 103 -19.38 0.54 4.47
CA LYS A 103 -19.13 -0.91 4.64
C LYS A 103 -17.78 -1.37 4.10
N GLN A 104 -17.33 -0.79 2.98
CA GLN A 104 -16.00 -1.07 2.41
C GLN A 104 -14.90 -0.46 3.27
N VAL A 105 -15.11 0.74 3.81
CA VAL A 105 -14.20 1.37 4.79
C VAL A 105 -14.08 0.51 6.05
N ASP A 106 -15.21 0.06 6.60
CA ASP A 106 -15.22 -0.82 7.78
C ASP A 106 -14.47 -2.14 7.50
N ARG A 107 -14.70 -2.75 6.33
CA ARG A 107 -14.03 -3.99 5.92
C ARG A 107 -12.53 -3.79 5.74
N LEU A 108 -12.11 -2.66 5.15
CA LEU A 108 -10.71 -2.29 5.02
C LEU A 108 -10.08 -2.17 6.41
N GLY A 109 -10.68 -1.40 7.32
CA GLY A 109 -10.20 -1.23 8.68
C GLY A 109 -10.07 -2.56 9.46
N GLN A 110 -11.06 -3.45 9.36
CA GLN A 110 -11.00 -4.76 10.02
C GLN A 110 -9.82 -5.60 9.54
N ARG A 111 -9.59 -5.65 8.22
CA ARG A 111 -8.48 -6.44 7.65
C ARG A 111 -7.12 -5.83 7.91
N LEU A 112 -7.01 -4.50 7.98
CA LEU A 112 -5.77 -3.83 8.40
C LEU A 112 -5.40 -4.22 9.85
N VAL A 113 -6.37 -4.15 10.77
CA VAL A 113 -6.17 -4.56 12.17
C VAL A 113 -5.81 -6.05 12.30
N GLU A 114 -6.43 -6.91 11.50
CA GLU A 114 -6.10 -8.33 11.46
C GLU A 114 -4.66 -8.57 10.97
N ASN A 115 -4.24 -7.88 9.90
CA ASN A 115 -2.88 -7.94 9.37
C ASN A 115 -1.83 -7.46 10.40
N GLU A 116 -2.10 -6.38 11.13
CA GLU A 116 -1.24 -5.91 12.23
C GLU A 116 -1.12 -6.96 13.33
N ARG A 117 -2.23 -7.57 13.75
CA ARG A 117 -2.22 -8.61 14.80
C ARG A 117 -1.46 -9.85 14.38
N ILE A 118 -1.62 -10.30 13.12
CA ILE A 118 -0.88 -11.43 12.57
C ILE A 118 0.62 -11.12 12.58
N GLN A 119 1.03 -9.92 12.16
CA GLN A 119 2.44 -9.50 12.19
C GLN A 119 3.01 -9.48 13.61
N LEU A 120 2.29 -8.90 14.58
CA LEU A 120 2.71 -8.91 15.99
C LEU A 120 2.82 -10.32 16.57
N SER A 121 1.90 -11.23 16.22
CA SER A 121 1.94 -12.62 16.67
C SER A 121 3.05 -13.46 16.00
N SER A 122 3.49 -13.05 14.81
CA SER A 122 4.59 -13.71 14.07
C SER A 122 5.97 -13.34 14.62
N ILE A 123 6.05 -12.22 15.35
CA ILE A 123 7.29 -11.68 15.94
C ILE A 123 7.53 -12.20 17.36
N GLU A 124 6.51 -12.74 18.05
CA GLU A 124 6.64 -13.22 19.44
C GLU A 124 6.40 -14.73 19.60
N SER A 125 7.48 -15.51 19.45
CA SER A 125 7.61 -16.73 20.25
C SER A 125 7.92 -16.37 21.72
N LYS A 126 6.88 -16.02 22.50
CA LYS A 126 6.68 -16.35 23.94
C LYS A 126 5.47 -15.58 24.52
N PRO A 127 4.69 -16.21 25.41
CA PRO A 127 3.40 -15.68 25.83
C PRO A 127 3.59 -14.67 26.97
N VAL A 128 3.13 -13.42 26.79
CA VAL A 128 2.95 -12.53 27.95
C VAL A 128 1.65 -11.75 27.84
N SER A 129 0.71 -12.14 28.70
CA SER A 129 -0.47 -11.38 29.12
C SER A 129 -0.23 -9.88 29.19
N LYS A 130 -0.85 -9.11 28.29
CA LYS A 130 -1.19 -7.70 28.52
C LYS A 130 -2.61 -7.40 28.02
N PHE A 131 -3.56 -7.81 28.85
CA PHE A 131 -4.93 -7.31 28.85
C PHE A 131 -4.98 -5.82 29.25
N LYS A 132 -6.02 -5.13 28.72
CA LYS A 132 -6.59 -3.84 29.15
C LYS A 132 -5.71 -2.60 29.00
N LYS A 133 -5.91 -1.84 27.91
CA LYS A 133 -5.87 -0.35 27.95
C LYS A 133 -6.34 0.43 26.70
N ILE A 134 -7.30 -0.06 25.93
CA ILE A 134 -7.96 0.73 24.86
C ILE A 134 -9.34 0.09 24.72
N PHE A 135 -10.42 0.42 25.44
CA PHE A 135 -11.19 1.66 25.53
C PHE A 135 -12.08 1.60 26.80
N PRO A 136 -12.15 2.62 27.68
CA PRO A 136 -13.21 2.72 28.66
C PRO A 136 -14.40 3.46 28.02
N HIS A 137 -15.59 2.86 28.10
CA HIS A 137 -16.89 3.42 27.66
C HIS A 137 -17.32 3.10 26.22
N PHE A 138 -17.66 1.84 25.98
CA PHE A 138 -18.89 1.52 25.26
C PHE A 138 -19.64 0.46 26.09
N GLY A 139 -20.72 0.88 26.73
CA GLY A 139 -21.49 0.03 27.63
C GLY A 139 -22.40 0.82 28.57
N LYS A 140 -23.36 1.56 28.00
CA LYS A 140 -24.60 1.94 28.66
C LYS A 140 -25.73 1.98 27.63
N GLN A 141 -26.41 0.86 27.47
CA GLN A 141 -27.87 0.78 27.51
C GLN A 141 -28.23 -0.47 28.32
#